data_AF-A0A3D0I7C6-F1
#
_entry.id   AF-A0A3D0I7C6-F1
#
_cell.length_a   1.000
_cell.length_b   1.000
_cell.length_c   1.000
_cell.angle_alpha   90.00
_cell.angle_beta   90.00
_cell.angle_gamma   90.00
#
_symmetry.space_group_name_H-M   'P 1'
#
loop_
_entity.id
_entity.type
_entity.pdbx_description
1 polymer ?
#
loop_
_entity_poly.entity_id
_entity_poly.type
_entity_poly.pdbx_seq_one_letter_code
_entity_poly.pdbx_strand_id
1 'polypeptide(L)'
;MGRGRHARTRGARVKPVIVATSDLVDGFRLAGIPVYEFDDAPDKSDSQLAAIIQAVLARDDVGIVLVDERYMAAFEKAFEGRELPMIASFPAEEVQRDEAYIDELTRRYLGQKIYVEGT
;
A
#
# COMPACT_ATOMS: atom_id res chain seq x y z
N MET A 1 31.72 -11.18 30.31
CA MET A 1 31.18 -9.81 30.44
C MET A 1 30.40 -9.46 29.17
N GLY A 2 29.10 -9.73 29.15
CA GLY A 2 28.23 -9.38 28.03
C GLY A 2 27.54 -8.04 28.32
N ARG A 3 27.76 -7.03 27.48
CA ARG A 3 26.90 -5.84 27.42
C ARG A 3 26.17 -5.88 26.10
N GLY A 4 25.01 -6.55 26.10
CA GLY A 4 24.00 -6.40 25.07
C GLY A 4 23.53 -4.95 25.08
N ARG A 5 23.90 -4.20 24.05
CA ARG A 5 23.27 -2.90 23.76
C ARG A 5 21.90 -3.21 23.20
N HIS A 6 20.89 -3.26 24.06
CA HIS A 6 19.52 -2.99 23.61
C HIS A 6 19.46 -1.52 23.19
N ALA A 7 19.80 -1.26 21.93
CA ALA A 7 19.40 -0.05 21.26
C ALA A 7 17.86 -0.10 21.19
N ARG A 8 17.19 0.59 22.12
CA ARG A 8 15.80 0.99 21.93
C ARG A 8 15.80 1.94 20.73
N THR A 9 15.56 1.40 19.53
CA THR A 9 15.18 2.22 18.38
C THR A 9 13.90 2.94 18.79
N ARG A 10 13.95 4.28 18.86
CA ARG A 10 12.71 5.07 18.72
C ARG A 10 12.09 4.55 17.44
N GLY A 11 10.93 3.88 17.52
CA GLY A 11 10.28 3.32 16.35
C GLY A 11 10.25 4.39 15.27
N ALA A 12 10.93 4.16 14.15
CA ALA A 12 10.81 5.05 13.01
C ALA A 12 9.31 5.17 12.74
N ARG A 13 8.79 6.40 12.70
CA ARG A 13 7.37 6.62 12.39
C ARG A 13 7.17 6.23 10.94
N VAL A 14 6.86 4.96 10.72
CA VAL A 14 6.47 4.43 9.42
C VAL A 14 5.09 4.97 9.06
N LYS A 15 4.91 5.32 7.79
CA LYS A 15 3.67 5.88 7.25
C LYS A 15 3.11 4.98 6.16
N PRO A 16 1.78 4.93 6.02
CA PRO A 16 1.17 4.37 4.83
C PRO A 16 1.34 5.33 3.64
N VAL A 17 1.37 4.74 2.45
CA VAL A 17 1.27 5.44 1.17
C VAL A 17 0.26 4.69 0.31
N ILE A 18 -0.57 5.43 -0.43
CA ILE A 18 -1.50 4.88 -1.41
C ILE A 18 -0.95 5.12 -2.82
N VAL A 19 -1.13 4.16 -3.72
CA VAL A 19 -0.97 4.31 -5.16
C VAL A 19 -2.31 3.98 -5.80
N ALA A 20 -2.96 4.98 -6.39
CA ALA A 20 -4.33 4.85 -6.88
C ALA A 20 -4.57 5.67 -8.15
N THR A 21 -5.59 5.30 -8.91
CA THR A 21 -6.14 6.07 -10.03
C THR A 21 -6.89 7.31 -9.54
N SER A 22 -7.01 8.31 -10.43
CA SER A 22 -7.47 9.67 -10.12
C SER A 22 -8.81 9.77 -9.37
N ASP A 23 -9.73 8.84 -9.65
CA ASP A 23 -11.04 8.69 -9.00
C ASP A 23 -10.98 8.49 -7.48
N LEU A 24 -9.99 7.75 -6.97
CA LEU A 24 -9.89 7.41 -5.55
C LEU A 24 -8.99 8.36 -4.75
N VAL A 25 -8.15 9.13 -5.44
CA VAL A 25 -7.08 9.91 -4.80
C VAL A 25 -7.61 10.96 -3.82
N ASP A 26 -8.71 11.62 -4.17
CA ASP A 26 -9.25 12.72 -3.38
C ASP A 26 -9.72 12.26 -1.99
N GLY A 27 -10.33 11.08 -1.89
CA GLY A 27 -10.76 10.50 -0.62
C GLY A 27 -9.58 10.27 0.34
N PHE A 28 -8.48 9.72 -0.16
CA PHE A 28 -7.27 9.49 0.63
C PHE A 28 -6.54 10.79 1.01
N ARG A 29 -6.51 11.78 0.09
CA ARG A 29 -5.97 13.11 0.37
C ARG A 29 -6.74 13.80 1.50
N LEU A 30 -8.07 13.73 1.50
CA LEU A 30 -8.92 14.28 2.56
C LEU A 30 -8.66 13.61 3.92
N ALA A 31 -8.33 12.32 3.93
CA ALA A 31 -7.92 11.58 5.13
C ALA A 31 -6.48 11.89 5.59
N GLY A 32 -5.74 12.74 4.88
CA GLY A 32 -4.35 13.09 5.19
C GLY A 32 -3.35 11.99 4.88
N ILE A 33 -3.72 11.01 4.07
CA ILE A 33 -2.84 9.90 3.68
C ILE A 33 -2.06 10.32 2.42
N PRO A 34 -0.72 10.15 2.37
CA PRO A 34 0.04 10.41 1.16
C PRO A 34 -0.38 9.50 0.01
N VAL A 35 -0.60 10.07 -1.17
CA VAL A 35 -1.02 9.35 -2.37
C VAL A 35 -0.08 9.65 -3.53
N TYR A 36 0.32 8.61 -4.25
CA TYR A 36 0.83 8.71 -5.60
C TYR A 36 -0.31 8.43 -6.57
N GLU A 37 -0.68 9.46 -7.33
CA GLU A 37 -1.71 9.36 -8.35
C GLU A 37 -1.13 8.72 -9.62
N PHE A 38 -1.85 7.72 -10.11
CA PHE A 38 -1.52 6.96 -11.31
C PHE A 38 -2.50 7.28 -12.42
N ASP A 39 -1.99 7.64 -13.60
CA ASP A 39 -2.78 7.85 -14.80
C ASP A 39 -2.69 6.58 -15.66
N ASP A 40 -3.77 5.80 -15.68
CA ASP A 40 -3.84 4.51 -16.39
C ASP A 40 -4.02 4.69 -17.92
N ALA A 41 -3.75 5.89 -18.43
CA ALA A 41 -3.68 6.14 -19.87
C ALA A 41 -2.65 5.18 -20.53
N PRO A 42 -3.02 4.44 -21.59
CA PRO A 42 -2.18 3.39 -22.18
C PRO A 42 -0.78 3.82 -22.64
N ASP A 43 -0.60 5.11 -22.92
CA ASP A 43 0.66 5.69 -23.40
C ASP A 43 1.64 6.07 -22.27
N LYS A 44 1.19 6.05 -21.01
CA LYS A 44 1.95 6.57 -19.86
C LYS A 44 2.16 5.58 -18.71
N SER A 45 1.33 4.54 -18.65
CA SER A 45 1.23 3.60 -17.52
C SER A 45 2.58 3.07 -17.03
N ASP A 46 3.40 2.50 -17.92
CA ASP A 46 4.61 1.77 -17.52
C ASP A 46 5.70 2.70 -16.97
N SER A 47 5.88 3.84 -17.63
CA SER A 47 6.90 4.83 -17.25
C SER A 47 6.56 5.52 -15.92
N GLN A 48 5.27 5.83 -15.72
CA GLN A 48 4.79 6.43 -14.49
C GLN A 48 4.85 5.43 -13.32
N LEU A 49 4.49 4.17 -13.56
CA LEU A 49 4.54 3.12 -12.55
C LEU A 49 5.96 2.93 -12.04
N ALA A 50 6.93 2.86 -12.96
CA ALA A 50 8.36 2.79 -12.61
C ALA A 50 8.81 4.00 -11.78
N ALA A 51 8.39 5.21 -12.15
CA ALA A 51 8.73 6.43 -11.40
C ALA A 51 8.15 6.42 -9.97
N ILE A 52 6.90 5.98 -9.80
CA ILE A 52 6.27 5.85 -8.47
C ILE A 52 7.02 4.82 -7.63
N ILE A 53 7.32 3.65 -8.19
CA ILE A 53 8.10 2.61 -7.50
C ILE A 53 9.44 3.18 -6.99
N GLN A 54 10.17 3.90 -7.85
CA GLN A 54 11.43 4.53 -7.44
C GLN A 54 11.24 5.60 -6.36
N ALA A 55 10.18 6.41 -6.46
CA ALA A 55 9.86 7.41 -5.44
C ALA A 55 9.53 6.79 -4.08
N VAL A 56 8.89 5.61 -4.05
CA VAL A 56 8.63 4.86 -2.82
C VAL A 56 9.92 4.21 -2.30
N LEU A 57 10.74 3.60 -3.16
CA LEU A 57 12.02 2.99 -2.78
C LEU A 57 13.01 3.98 -2.15
N ALA A 58 12.93 5.25 -2.54
CA ALA A 58 13.76 6.32 -2.00
C ALA A 58 13.33 6.80 -0.61
N ARG A 59 12.23 6.26 -0.04
CA ARG A 59 11.70 6.67 1.25
C ARG A 59 11.87 5.62 2.33
N ASP A 60 12.62 5.97 3.36
CA ASP A 60 12.83 5.12 4.55
C ASP A 60 11.69 5.23 5.58
N ASP A 61 10.74 6.15 5.36
CA ASP A 61 9.62 6.42 6.26
C ASP A 61 8.32 5.69 5.86
N VAL A 62 8.36 4.80 4.88
CA VAL A 62 7.18 4.07 4.39
C VAL A 62 7.14 2.67 4.98
N GLY A 63 6.06 2.36 5.69
CA GLY A 63 5.85 1.04 6.29
C GLY A 63 4.93 0.13 5.46
N ILE A 64 3.97 0.72 4.76
CA ILE A 64 3.02 0.01 3.93
C ILE A 64 2.73 0.83 2.66
N VAL A 65 2.63 0.13 1.55
CA VAL A 65 2.19 0.66 0.25
C VAL A 65 0.92 -0.07 -0.12
N LEU A 66 -0.18 0.68 -0.19
CA LEU A 66 -1.46 0.20 -0.68
C LEU A 66 -1.56 0.52 -2.16
N VAL A 67 -1.78 -0.49 -2.99
CA VAL A 67 -1.82 -0.35 -4.45
C VAL A 67 -3.09 -0.97 -5.00
N ASP A 68 -3.54 -0.49 -6.15
CA ASP A 68 -4.59 -1.20 -6.90
C ASP A 68 -4.10 -2.62 -7.26
N GLU A 69 -4.98 -3.62 -7.16
CA GLU A 69 -4.66 -5.04 -7.42
C GLU A 69 -4.01 -5.27 -8.81
N ARG A 70 -4.35 -4.44 -9.80
CA ARG A 70 -3.78 -4.48 -11.16
C ARG A 70 -2.27 -4.25 -11.18
N TYR A 71 -1.72 -3.49 -10.24
CA TYR A 71 -0.30 -3.13 -10.21
C TYR A 71 0.50 -3.91 -9.14
N MET A 72 -0.16 -4.75 -8.35
CA MET A 72 0.46 -5.48 -7.24
C MET A 72 1.73 -6.23 -7.62
N ALA A 73 1.70 -6.99 -8.73
CA ALA A 73 2.84 -7.78 -9.18
C ALA A 73 4.09 -6.94 -9.48
N ALA A 74 3.92 -5.73 -10.01
CA ALA A 74 5.03 -4.82 -10.30
C ALA A 74 5.68 -4.31 -8.99
N PHE A 75 4.87 -3.98 -7.99
CA PHE A 75 5.37 -3.59 -6.67
C PHE A 75 6.01 -4.77 -5.94
N GLU A 76 5.39 -5.94 -5.88
CA GLU A 76 5.99 -7.12 -5.23
C GLU A 76 7.37 -7.44 -5.79
N LYS A 77 7.51 -7.44 -7.13
CA LYS A 77 8.79 -7.66 -7.80
C LYS A 77 9.83 -6.58 -7.46
N ALA A 78 9.42 -5.31 -7.37
CA ALA A 78 10.35 -4.22 -7.08
C ALA A 78 10.83 -4.20 -5.62
N PHE A 79 10.04 -4.72 -4.70
CA PHE A 79 10.31 -4.74 -3.26
C PHE A 79 10.72 -6.13 -2.73
N GLU A 80 10.90 -7.12 -3.62
CA GLU A 80 11.31 -8.47 -3.27
C GLU A 80 12.60 -8.47 -2.41
N GLY A 81 12.57 -9.23 -1.31
CA GLY A 81 13.71 -9.35 -0.38
C GLY A 81 13.91 -8.17 0.57
N ARG A 82 13.05 -7.15 0.55
CA ARG A 82 13.07 -6.05 1.53
C ARG A 82 12.16 -6.34 2.72
N GLU A 83 12.57 -5.91 3.92
CA GLU A 83 11.73 -6.00 5.13
C GLU A 83 10.58 -4.98 5.12
N LEU A 84 10.80 -3.81 4.50
CA LEU A 84 9.81 -2.74 4.35
C LEU A 84 9.98 -2.02 3.00
N PRO A 85 8.90 -1.40 2.48
CA PRO A 85 7.52 -1.45 2.99
C PRO A 85 6.81 -2.79 2.70
N MET A 86 5.79 -3.10 3.51
CA MET A 86 4.80 -4.14 3.17
C MET A 86 3.98 -3.68 1.97
N ILE A 87 3.76 -4.56 0.99
CA ILE A 87 2.89 -4.29 -0.16
C ILE A 87 1.56 -4.98 0.08
N ALA A 88 0.45 -4.25 -0.04
CA ALA A 88 -0.90 -4.81 0.01
C ALA A 88 -1.78 -4.16 -1.06
N SER A 89 -2.75 -4.91 -1.56
CA SER A 89 -3.65 -4.43 -2.60
C SER A 89 -5.04 -4.07 -2.08
N PHE A 90 -5.70 -3.15 -2.77
CA PHE A 90 -7.14 -2.91 -2.67
C PHE A 90 -7.80 -3.21 -4.04
N PRO A 91 -9.09 -3.59 -4.07
CA PRO A 91 -9.78 -3.95 -5.30
C PRO A 91 -9.88 -2.78 -6.28
N ALA A 92 -9.72 -3.06 -7.57
CA ALA A 92 -10.05 -2.12 -8.64
C ALA A 92 -11.59 -2.02 -8.79
N GLU A 93 -12.12 -0.81 -9.06
CA GLU A 93 -13.56 -0.54 -9.17
C GLU A 93 -14.31 -1.37 -10.24
N GLU A 94 -13.60 -1.93 -11.23
CA GLU A 94 -14.21 -2.71 -12.32
C GLU A 94 -14.90 -4.01 -11.88
N VAL A 95 -14.84 -4.34 -10.58
CA VAL A 95 -15.52 -5.52 -10.06
C VAL A 95 -16.57 -5.10 -9.07
N GLN A 96 -17.83 -5.12 -9.50
CA GLN A 96 -18.97 -5.27 -8.60
C GLN A 96 -18.68 -6.47 -7.68
N ARG A 97 -18.22 -6.22 -6.45
CA ARG A 97 -17.83 -7.28 -5.51
C ARG A 97 -18.65 -7.18 -4.24
N ASP A 98 -19.35 -8.29 -4.00
CA ASP A 98 -20.10 -8.59 -2.79
C ASP A 98 -19.23 -8.54 -1.52
N GLU A 99 -19.91 -8.38 -0.38
CA GLU A 99 -19.38 -8.40 1.00
C GLU A 99 -18.39 -9.54 1.29
N ALA A 100 -18.53 -10.67 0.57
CA ALA A 100 -17.65 -11.83 0.66
C ALA A 100 -16.18 -11.55 0.28
N TYR A 101 -15.93 -10.55 -0.57
CA TYR A 101 -14.58 -10.17 -0.97
C TYR A 101 -13.82 -9.44 0.16
N ILE A 102 -14.51 -8.54 0.87
CA ILE A 102 -13.94 -7.87 2.05
C ILE A 102 -13.60 -8.91 3.12
N ASP A 103 -14.48 -9.88 3.32
CA ASP A 103 -14.25 -11.02 4.20
C ASP A 103 -12.98 -11.81 3.81
N GLU A 104 -12.77 -12.07 2.53
CA GLU A 104 -11.59 -12.80 2.05
C GLU A 104 -10.30 -11.98 2.13
N LEU A 105 -10.35 -10.69 1.79
CA LEU A 105 -9.21 -9.77 1.90
C LEU A 105 -8.76 -9.65 3.36
N THR A 106 -9.71 -9.44 4.27
CA THR A 106 -9.43 -9.31 5.70
C THR A 106 -8.86 -10.61 6.26
N ARG A 107 -9.40 -11.78 5.84
CA ARG A 107 -8.85 -13.09 6.22
C ARG A 107 -7.41 -13.27 5.75
N ARG A 108 -7.09 -12.89 4.51
CA ARG A 108 -5.75 -13.08 3.92
C ARG A 108 -4.69 -12.20 4.57
N TYR A 109 -5.01 -10.96 4.89
CA TYR A 109 -4.00 -9.97 5.31
C TYR A 109 -3.94 -9.69 6.82
N LEU A 110 -5.05 -9.84 7.53
CA LEU A 110 -5.13 -9.50 8.97
C LEU A 110 -5.35 -10.73 9.85
N GLY A 111 -5.65 -11.89 9.26
CA GLY A 111 -5.91 -13.14 9.98
C GLY A 111 -7.19 -13.14 10.82
N GLN A 112 -7.99 -12.07 10.81
CA GLN A 112 -9.22 -11.94 11.59
C GLN A 112 -10.21 -10.98 10.92
N LYS A 113 -11.51 -11.19 11.11
CA LYS A 113 -12.57 -10.30 10.59
C LYS A 113 -12.56 -8.95 11.31
N ILE A 114 -12.66 -7.84 10.58
CA ILE A 114 -12.96 -6.52 11.14
C ILE A 114 -14.47 -6.30 10.97
N TYR A 115 -15.19 -6.18 12.09
CA TYR A 115 -16.57 -5.74 12.08
C TYR A 115 -16.59 -4.22 12.03
N VAL A 116 -17.19 -3.65 10.98
CA VAL A 116 -17.54 -2.22 10.96
C VAL A 116 -19.00 -2.13 11.34
N GLU A 117 -19.29 -1.78 12.59
CA GLU A 117 -20.66 -1.43 12.99
C GLU A 117 -20.99 -0.07 12.39
N GLY A 118 -21.84 -0.07 11.36
CA GLY A 118 -22.43 1.15 10.80
C GLY A 118 -23.31 1.81 11.85
N THR A 119 -23.08 3.11 12.07
CA THR A 119 -23.94 3.98 12.90
C THR A 119 -24.99 4.66 12.05
#